data_AF-A0A507FCM8-F1
#
_entry.id   AF-A0A507FCM8-F1
#
_cell.length_a   1.000
_cell.length_b   1.000
_cell.length_c   1.000
_cell.angle_alpha   90.00
_cell.angle_beta   90.00
_cell.angle_gamma   90.00
#
_symmetry.space_group_name_H-M   'P 1'
#
loop_
_entity.id
_entity.type
_entity.pdbx_description
1 polymer ?
#
loop_
_entity_poly.entity_id
_entity_poly.type
_entity_poly.pdbx_seq_one_letter_code
_entity_poly.pdbx_strand_id
1 'polypeptide(L)'
;MLTSRLTTHACRNVRLASTSADKKTTAKPPKRKLPPVPPKEWKNFDRVSSHIKKKMEASGIPVSTKERPFKRKDVVAKPHAPVLRTVVAEKTSTAVPSELGPDIAKAPAVTAQPKVPASTSAEGKRILLALPAESLKGLMPTDSLLSKQSFRVNQLHDAIYKNGITSFEEITTLSKSDRALLSQQFEIGRPESISETHSSDGTRKCLLGFAQSVSSSSTGKLAAAAKVECVYIPDTPDAGGDGEDHGKATLCVSSQVGCSLACTFCHTGTQKLLRNLEPWEMVAQVMHGMNIAGDFHSTIASRTLTNIVLMGQGEPLHNFKNLSPFIQTLTTSLNFHPSKITLSTSGIAPLIPRVATDLGGISLAISLHATNDTLRSRIMPINKQYPLHVLMQSIREYIHLHAQNTALGKRHKRVTFEYVMLKGVNDSIAEAEALVTLVRNGLKIGDAKELRSLVHVNLIPFHKWEGSEYECSDGRAIEAFRKRVIEGGVNCHLRESRGLDVLGACGQLRSMDMFKSKRMVAQ
;
A
#
# COMPACT_ATOMS: atom_id res chain seq x y z
N MET A 1 -69.82 14.70 5.71
CA MET A 1 -69.63 15.31 4.37
C MET A 1 -68.12 15.47 4.17
N LEU A 2 -67.48 14.50 3.51
CA LEU A 2 -67.03 14.54 2.11
C LEU A 2 -65.81 15.47 1.88
N THR A 3 -64.62 14.87 1.71
CA THR A 3 -63.75 14.86 0.49
C THR A 3 -62.88 16.11 0.26
N SER A 4 -61.55 15.98 0.27
CA SER A 4 -60.63 15.70 -0.88
C SER A 4 -60.27 16.93 -1.73
N ARG A 5 -58.97 17.10 -2.04
CA ARG A 5 -58.41 17.19 -3.42
C ARG A 5 -56.92 17.57 -3.47
N LEU A 6 -56.17 16.73 -4.16
CA LEU A 6 -54.96 17.06 -4.92
C LEU A 6 -55.27 18.07 -6.05
N THR A 7 -54.31 18.88 -6.50
CA THR A 7 -53.62 18.71 -7.81
C THR A 7 -52.71 19.89 -8.18
N THR A 8 -51.56 19.49 -8.74
CA THR A 8 -50.59 20.13 -9.64
C THR A 8 -51.13 21.08 -10.70
N HIS A 9 -50.33 22.07 -11.11
CA HIS A 9 -50.30 22.58 -12.50
C HIS A 9 -48.89 22.99 -12.96
N ALA A 10 -48.48 22.39 -14.08
CA ALA A 10 -47.38 22.78 -14.96
C ALA A 10 -47.87 23.85 -15.95
N CYS A 11 -46.95 24.64 -16.53
CA CYS A 11 -47.26 25.31 -17.80
C CYS A 11 -46.03 25.43 -18.72
N ARG A 12 -46.27 25.07 -19.99
CA ARG A 12 -45.38 25.01 -21.15
C ARG A 12 -45.43 26.34 -21.93
N ASN A 13 -44.32 26.62 -22.62
CA ASN A 13 -44.14 27.21 -23.97
C ASN A 13 -45.00 28.40 -24.44
N VAL A 14 -44.36 29.38 -25.09
CA VAL A 14 -44.45 29.63 -26.55
C VAL A 14 -43.51 30.79 -26.96
N ARG A 15 -42.93 30.63 -28.17
CA ARG A 15 -42.04 31.53 -28.92
C ARG A 15 -42.76 32.77 -29.46
N LEU A 16 -42.03 33.87 -29.69
CA LEU A 16 -42.22 34.78 -30.83
C LEU A 16 -40.87 35.40 -31.26
N ALA A 17 -40.80 35.76 -32.55
CA ALA A 17 -39.61 36.02 -33.35
C ALA A 17 -39.35 37.52 -33.60
N SER A 18 -38.10 37.89 -33.95
CA SER A 18 -37.80 39.09 -34.75
C SER A 18 -36.41 39.06 -35.44
N THR A 19 -36.46 39.03 -36.79
CA THR A 19 -35.69 39.82 -37.79
C THR A 19 -34.15 39.82 -37.88
N SER A 20 -33.66 39.05 -38.88
CA SER A 20 -32.81 39.38 -40.06
C SER A 20 -31.46 40.16 -40.01
N ALA A 21 -30.52 39.60 -40.81
CA ALA A 21 -29.24 40.11 -41.36
C ALA A 21 -28.04 40.19 -40.38
N ASP A 22 -26.85 39.64 -40.63
CA ASP A 22 -26.10 39.59 -41.90
C ASP A 22 -25.19 38.36 -42.04
N LYS A 23 -24.97 37.92 -43.29
CA LYS A 23 -24.08 36.80 -43.67
C LYS A 23 -22.60 37.21 -43.67
N LYS A 24 -21.74 36.52 -42.91
CA LYS A 24 -20.33 36.26 -43.29
C LYS A 24 -19.92 34.84 -42.92
N THR A 25 -19.80 34.01 -43.95
CA THR A 25 -19.23 32.67 -43.96
C THR A 25 -17.72 32.72 -43.72
N THR A 26 -17.21 32.04 -42.69
CA THR A 26 -15.82 31.60 -42.62
C THR A 26 -15.77 30.08 -42.50
N ALA A 27 -15.10 29.49 -43.49
CA ALA A 27 -14.99 28.05 -43.69
C ALA A 27 -14.14 27.39 -42.58
N LYS A 28 -14.57 26.20 -42.13
CA LYS A 28 -13.75 25.27 -41.34
C LYS A 28 -12.54 24.81 -42.18
N PRO A 29 -11.32 24.77 -41.64
CA PRO A 29 -10.19 24.23 -42.37
C PRO A 29 -10.31 22.69 -42.49
N PRO A 30 -9.86 22.10 -43.61
CA PRO A 30 -9.96 20.65 -43.83
C PRO A 30 -8.97 19.89 -42.95
N LYS A 31 -9.41 18.75 -42.42
CA LYS A 31 -8.56 17.77 -41.74
C LYS A 31 -7.49 17.26 -42.71
N ARG A 32 -6.23 17.65 -42.52
CA ARG A 32 -5.09 17.02 -43.20
C ARG A 32 -4.90 15.60 -42.68
N LYS A 33 -5.18 14.61 -43.53
CA LYS A 33 -4.67 13.24 -43.39
C LYS A 33 -3.16 13.29 -43.68
N LEU A 34 -2.35 12.87 -42.71
CA LEU A 34 -0.93 12.64 -42.93
C LEU A 34 -0.76 11.36 -43.78
N PRO A 35 0.13 11.35 -44.79
CA PRO A 35 0.42 10.16 -45.57
C PRO A 35 1.20 9.11 -44.75
N PRO A 36 1.11 7.82 -45.08
CA PRO A 36 1.83 6.77 -44.38
C PRO A 36 3.34 6.92 -44.63
N VAL A 37 4.13 6.88 -43.55
CA VAL A 37 5.60 6.83 -43.61
C VAL A 37 6.03 5.43 -44.04
N PRO A 38 6.87 5.26 -45.07
CA PRO A 38 7.31 3.94 -45.51
C PRO A 38 8.33 3.34 -44.52
N PRO A 39 8.37 2.00 -44.37
CA PRO A 39 9.34 1.36 -43.48
C PRO A 39 10.73 1.46 -44.11
N LYS A 40 11.62 2.26 -43.53
CA LYS A 40 13.05 2.16 -43.83
C LYS A 40 13.66 1.05 -42.98
N GLU A 41 14.15 0.06 -43.70
CA GLU A 41 14.97 -1.05 -43.23
C GLU A 41 16.20 -0.57 -42.45
N TRP A 42 16.38 -1.07 -41.23
CA TRP A 42 17.72 -1.28 -40.67
C TRP A 42 17.94 -2.79 -40.52
N LYS A 43 18.44 -3.37 -41.61
CA LYS A 43 19.24 -4.60 -41.60
C LYS A 43 20.64 -4.26 -41.09
N ASN A 44 21.26 -5.23 -40.41
CA ASN A 44 22.66 -5.33 -39.95
C ASN A 44 22.92 -5.08 -38.47
N PHE A 45 22.54 -6.05 -37.63
CA PHE A 45 23.10 -6.19 -36.28
C PHE A 45 24.31 -7.16 -36.21
N ASP A 46 24.66 -7.82 -37.32
CA ASP A 46 25.77 -8.81 -37.34
C ASP A 46 27.17 -8.22 -37.60
N ARG A 47 27.29 -6.89 -37.79
CA ARG A 47 28.58 -6.25 -38.10
C ARG A 47 29.24 -5.51 -36.94
N VAL A 48 28.60 -5.47 -35.76
CA VAL A 48 29.18 -4.91 -34.52
C VAL A 48 29.83 -6.00 -33.65
N SER A 49 29.44 -7.26 -33.84
CA SER A 49 29.99 -8.40 -33.07
C SER A 49 31.43 -8.78 -33.48
N SER A 50 31.83 -8.53 -34.73
CA SER A 50 33.18 -8.85 -35.23
C SER A 50 34.27 -7.85 -34.82
N HIS A 51 33.89 -6.64 -34.40
CA HIS A 51 34.85 -5.61 -33.95
C HIS A 51 35.20 -5.72 -32.46
N ILE A 52 34.30 -6.31 -31.67
CA ILE A 52 34.51 -6.52 -30.22
C ILE A 52 35.30 -7.81 -29.99
N LYS A 53 35.04 -8.87 -30.77
CA LYS A 53 35.79 -10.14 -30.69
C LYS A 53 37.29 -9.98 -30.98
N LYS A 54 37.67 -9.16 -31.98
CA LYS A 54 39.07 -8.86 -32.30
C LYS A 54 39.82 -8.05 -31.23
N LYS A 55 39.11 -7.39 -30.31
CA LYS A 55 39.74 -6.66 -29.18
C LYS A 55 39.90 -7.50 -27.92
N MET A 56 39.17 -8.60 -27.77
CA MET A 56 39.25 -9.46 -26.58
C MET A 56 40.26 -10.61 -26.72
N GLU A 57 40.63 -11.00 -27.94
CA GLU A 57 41.70 -11.99 -28.19
C GLU A 57 43.13 -11.41 -28.02
N ALA A 58 43.27 -10.12 -27.75
CA ALA A 58 44.55 -9.44 -27.50
C ALA A 58 44.91 -9.28 -26.01
N SER A 59 44.16 -9.89 -25.09
CA SER A 59 44.32 -9.69 -23.63
C SER A 59 44.38 -11.04 -22.91
N GLY A 60 45.46 -11.80 -23.14
CA GLY A 60 45.63 -13.20 -22.71
C GLY A 60 45.38 -13.48 -21.24
N ILE A 61 44.14 -13.86 -20.89
CA ILE A 61 43.75 -14.39 -19.58
C ILE A 61 42.93 -15.68 -19.80
N PRO A 62 43.35 -16.84 -19.27
CA PRO A 62 42.65 -18.10 -19.49
C PRO A 62 41.47 -18.28 -18.52
N VAL A 63 40.35 -18.80 -19.04
CA VAL A 63 39.17 -19.20 -18.26
C VAL A 63 39.24 -20.71 -17.97
N SER A 64 39.20 -21.09 -16.69
CA SER A 64 39.11 -22.49 -16.24
C SER A 64 37.70 -22.81 -15.77
N THR A 65 37.12 -23.87 -16.33
CA THR A 65 35.82 -24.46 -15.96
C THR A 65 36.06 -25.67 -15.07
N LYS A 66 35.52 -25.68 -13.83
CA LYS A 66 35.11 -26.90 -13.10
C LYS A 66 34.41 -26.60 -11.77
N GLU A 67 33.19 -27.11 -11.64
CA GLU A 67 32.39 -27.18 -10.41
C GLU A 67 32.96 -28.19 -9.40
N ARG A 68 32.79 -27.93 -8.10
CA ARG A 68 32.82 -28.95 -7.03
C ARG A 68 31.81 -28.65 -5.91
N PRO A 69 31.21 -29.67 -5.29
CA PRO A 69 30.15 -29.52 -4.28
C PRO A 69 30.71 -29.38 -2.86
N PHE A 70 30.00 -28.62 -2.01
CA PHE A 70 30.36 -28.35 -0.62
C PHE A 70 29.79 -29.41 0.34
N LYS A 71 30.63 -30.04 1.17
CA LYS A 71 30.21 -30.89 2.31
C LYS A 71 30.44 -30.15 3.63
N ARG A 72 29.44 -30.17 4.52
CA ARG A 72 29.50 -29.73 5.93
C ARG A 72 30.38 -30.68 6.76
N LYS A 73 31.17 -30.11 7.68
CA LYS A 73 31.58 -30.77 8.92
C LYS A 73 31.64 -29.77 10.07
N ASP A 74 31.11 -30.24 11.20
CA ASP A 74 31.05 -29.62 12.52
C ASP A 74 32.43 -29.56 13.19
N VAL A 75 32.73 -28.50 13.97
CA VAL A 75 33.60 -28.57 15.16
C VAL A 75 33.22 -27.49 16.20
N VAL A 76 32.61 -27.97 17.29
CA VAL A 76 32.84 -27.76 18.74
C VAL A 76 33.56 -26.48 19.23
N ALA A 77 32.95 -25.87 20.26
CA ALA A 77 33.44 -24.76 21.08
C ALA A 77 34.39 -25.17 22.22
N LYS A 78 35.29 -24.26 22.65
CA LYS A 78 35.57 -23.84 24.05
C LYS A 78 36.72 -22.79 24.16
N PRO A 79 36.90 -22.10 25.31
CA PRO A 79 37.21 -20.65 25.41
C PRO A 79 38.60 -20.32 26.00
N HIS A 80 39.03 -19.05 25.99
CA HIS A 80 39.58 -18.28 27.14
C HIS A 80 40.19 -16.91 26.74
N ALA A 81 39.66 -15.85 27.37
CA ALA A 81 40.31 -14.71 28.07
C ALA A 81 41.36 -13.77 27.38
N PRO A 82 41.51 -12.52 27.87
CA PRO A 82 41.77 -11.34 27.05
C PRO A 82 43.23 -10.84 27.10
N VAL A 83 43.68 -10.16 26.04
CA VAL A 83 44.89 -9.33 26.06
C VAL A 83 44.58 -7.96 25.46
N LEU A 84 44.67 -6.95 26.31
CA LEU A 84 44.74 -5.53 25.97
C LEU A 84 46.16 -5.21 25.52
N ARG A 85 46.35 -4.65 24.32
CA ARG A 85 47.42 -3.67 24.04
C ARG A 85 47.23 -2.96 22.69
N THR A 86 47.12 -1.63 22.80
CA THR A 86 47.60 -0.59 21.86
C THR A 86 47.29 -0.75 20.37
N VAL A 87 46.31 0.03 19.90
CA VAL A 87 46.15 0.33 18.46
C VAL A 87 46.79 1.68 18.16
N VAL A 88 47.87 1.62 17.39
CA VAL A 88 48.48 2.73 16.66
C VAL A 88 47.50 3.20 15.58
N ALA A 89 47.38 4.51 15.41
CA ALA A 89 46.54 5.11 14.39
C ALA A 89 47.08 4.79 12.98
N GLU A 90 46.37 3.95 12.23
CA GLU A 90 46.54 3.79 10.79
C GLU A 90 45.29 4.26 10.05
N LYS A 91 45.50 5.23 9.16
CA LYS A 91 44.53 5.70 8.17
C LYS A 91 44.14 4.53 7.27
N THR A 92 42.91 4.04 7.41
CA THR A 92 42.32 3.10 6.44
C THR A 92 41.20 3.79 5.67
N SER A 93 41.51 4.06 4.41
CA SER A 93 40.54 4.35 3.34
C SER A 93 39.65 3.11 3.17
N THR A 94 38.41 3.18 3.60
CA THR A 94 37.40 2.16 3.30
C THR A 94 36.78 2.43 1.93
N ALA A 95 37.36 1.84 0.89
CA ALA A 95 36.67 1.64 -0.37
C ALA A 95 35.61 0.53 -0.18
N VAL A 96 34.35 0.87 -0.42
CA VAL A 96 33.24 -0.09 -0.49
C VAL A 96 33.29 -0.76 -1.87
N PRO A 97 33.24 -2.10 -1.99
CA PRO A 97 33.23 -2.75 -3.30
C PRO A 97 31.95 -2.41 -4.06
N SER A 98 32.11 -1.74 -5.20
CA SER A 98 31.06 -1.46 -6.17
C SER A 98 30.95 -2.60 -7.17
N GLU A 99 30.15 -3.62 -6.88
CA GLU A 99 29.71 -4.58 -7.90
C GLU A 99 28.21 -4.89 -7.74
N LEU A 100 27.39 -3.98 -8.24
CA LEU A 100 26.04 -4.28 -8.72
C LEU A 100 26.14 -4.33 -10.25
N GLY A 101 26.34 -5.54 -10.78
CA GLY A 101 26.39 -5.79 -12.22
C GLY A 101 25.04 -5.53 -12.90
N PRO A 102 25.02 -5.17 -14.20
CA PRO A 102 23.81 -4.88 -14.94
C PRO A 102 23.24 -6.17 -15.53
N ASP A 103 22.38 -6.87 -14.80
CA ASP A 103 21.49 -7.88 -15.38
C ASP A 103 20.04 -7.57 -14.99
N ILE A 104 19.55 -6.44 -15.50
CA ILE A 104 18.12 -6.18 -15.62
C ILE A 104 17.64 -6.97 -16.83
N ALA A 105 17.49 -8.28 -16.65
CA ALA A 105 16.80 -9.12 -17.62
C ALA A 105 15.35 -8.63 -17.75
N LYS A 106 14.93 -8.35 -18.99
CA LYS A 106 13.54 -8.04 -19.38
C LYS A 106 12.58 -9.02 -18.69
N ALA A 107 11.82 -8.51 -17.72
CA ALA A 107 10.67 -9.23 -17.18
C ALA A 107 9.57 -9.29 -18.27
N PRO A 108 9.01 -10.48 -18.56
CA PRO A 108 7.87 -10.58 -19.45
C PRO A 108 6.66 -9.88 -18.80
N ALA A 109 5.81 -9.25 -19.62
CA ALA A 109 4.53 -8.71 -19.17
C ALA A 109 3.73 -9.83 -18.49
N VAL A 110 3.41 -9.65 -17.20
CA VAL A 110 2.67 -10.64 -16.40
C VAL A 110 1.20 -10.61 -16.84
N THR A 111 0.84 -11.50 -17.76
CA THR A 111 -0.56 -11.83 -18.10
C THR A 111 -1.02 -13.17 -17.52
N ALA A 112 -0.22 -13.84 -16.70
CA ALA A 112 -0.62 -15.06 -15.98
C ALA A 112 -0.76 -14.76 -14.48
N GLN A 113 -1.98 -14.88 -13.95
CA GLN A 113 -2.23 -14.71 -12.52
C GLN A 113 -1.62 -15.87 -11.73
N PRO A 114 -0.91 -15.61 -10.63
CA PRO A 114 -0.43 -16.68 -9.77
C PRO A 114 -1.63 -17.45 -9.19
N LYS A 115 -1.61 -18.79 -9.30
CA LYS A 115 -2.49 -19.66 -8.51
C LYS A 115 -2.11 -19.47 -7.04
N VAL A 116 -2.85 -18.62 -6.31
CA VAL A 116 -2.64 -18.43 -4.87
C VAL A 116 -3.28 -19.62 -4.16
N PRO A 117 -2.52 -20.46 -3.44
CA PRO A 117 -3.12 -21.51 -2.64
C PRO A 117 -3.99 -20.88 -1.55
N ALA A 118 -5.08 -21.55 -1.17
CA ALA A 118 -5.92 -21.09 -0.06
C ALA A 118 -5.19 -21.33 1.27
N SER A 119 -5.23 -20.34 2.16
CA SER A 119 -4.87 -20.58 3.57
C SER A 119 -5.91 -21.51 4.19
N THR A 120 -5.52 -22.31 5.18
CA THR A 120 -6.46 -23.16 5.92
C THR A 120 -6.53 -22.75 7.37
N SER A 121 -7.71 -22.78 7.98
CA SER A 121 -7.86 -22.58 9.42
C SER A 121 -7.22 -23.73 10.20
N ALA A 122 -7.09 -23.57 11.52
CA ALA A 122 -6.63 -24.65 12.40
C ALA A 122 -7.50 -25.92 12.33
N GLU A 123 -8.77 -25.79 11.95
CA GLU A 123 -9.71 -26.91 11.74
C GLU A 123 -9.56 -27.58 10.36
N GLY A 124 -8.61 -27.15 9.53
CA GLY A 124 -8.38 -27.68 8.19
C GLY A 124 -9.34 -27.16 7.12
N LYS A 125 -10.19 -26.19 7.45
CA LYS A 125 -11.11 -25.56 6.48
C LYS A 125 -10.37 -24.54 5.62
N ARG A 126 -10.67 -24.50 4.32
CA ARG A 126 -10.06 -23.53 3.39
C ARG A 126 -10.70 -22.14 3.57
N ILE A 127 -9.89 -21.11 3.71
CA ILE A 127 -10.36 -19.72 3.85
C ILE A 127 -10.65 -19.13 2.47
N LEU A 128 -11.84 -18.57 2.28
CA LEU A 128 -12.31 -18.08 0.98
C LEU A 128 -11.92 -16.63 0.68
N LEU A 129 -11.75 -15.78 1.70
CA LEU A 129 -11.36 -14.39 1.48
C LEU A 129 -10.00 -14.27 0.78
N ALA A 130 -9.90 -13.22 -0.04
CA ALA A 130 -8.76 -12.94 -0.92
C ALA A 130 -8.45 -14.00 -2.00
N LEU A 131 -9.29 -15.03 -2.16
CA LEU A 131 -9.20 -15.92 -3.32
C LEU A 131 -9.85 -15.28 -4.56
N PRO A 132 -9.16 -15.28 -5.72
CA PRO A 132 -9.77 -14.87 -6.97
C PRO A 132 -10.97 -15.75 -7.33
N ALA A 133 -11.99 -15.18 -7.98
CA ALA A 133 -13.19 -15.92 -8.39
C ALA A 133 -12.88 -17.17 -9.23
N GLU A 134 -11.86 -17.12 -10.09
CA GLU A 134 -11.41 -18.28 -10.87
C GLU A 134 -10.79 -19.38 -10.02
N SER A 135 -10.15 -19.02 -8.90
CA SER A 135 -9.62 -20.01 -7.95
C SER A 135 -10.76 -20.68 -7.18
N LEU A 136 -11.86 -19.97 -6.89
CA LEU A 136 -13.02 -20.55 -6.22
C LEU A 136 -13.61 -21.72 -7.01
N LYS A 137 -13.75 -21.60 -8.34
CA LYS A 137 -14.33 -22.64 -9.20
C LYS A 137 -13.64 -23.99 -9.04
N GLY A 138 -12.30 -24.00 -9.00
CA GLY A 138 -11.50 -25.21 -8.86
C GLY A 138 -11.48 -25.80 -7.44
N LEU A 139 -12.01 -25.08 -6.45
CA LEU A 139 -12.01 -25.53 -5.05
C LEU A 139 -13.35 -26.12 -4.61
N MET A 140 -14.45 -25.82 -5.31
CA MET A 140 -15.81 -26.21 -4.93
C MET A 140 -15.96 -27.73 -4.73
N PRO A 141 -16.78 -28.18 -3.77
CA PRO A 141 -16.97 -29.61 -3.51
C PRO A 141 -17.47 -30.34 -4.76
N THR A 142 -16.85 -31.47 -5.12
CA THR A 142 -17.21 -32.24 -6.33
C THR A 142 -18.67 -32.63 -6.39
N ASP A 143 -19.27 -32.94 -5.23
CA ASP A 143 -20.67 -33.38 -5.13
C ASP A 143 -21.67 -32.21 -5.06
N SER A 144 -21.20 -30.97 -5.00
CA SER A 144 -22.03 -29.76 -4.94
C SER A 144 -22.46 -29.28 -6.33
N LEU A 145 -23.61 -28.60 -6.42
CA LEU A 145 -23.98 -27.88 -7.66
C LEU A 145 -22.98 -26.77 -7.99
N LEU A 146 -22.20 -26.27 -7.02
CA LEU A 146 -21.17 -25.25 -7.25
C LEU A 146 -20.02 -25.75 -8.13
N SER A 147 -19.69 -27.04 -8.13
CA SER A 147 -18.67 -27.61 -9.03
C SER A 147 -19.19 -27.80 -10.45
N LYS A 148 -20.51 -28.00 -10.60
CA LYS A 148 -21.19 -28.28 -11.88
C LYS A 148 -21.71 -27.02 -12.58
N GLN A 149 -21.96 -25.95 -11.82
CA GLN A 149 -22.62 -24.73 -12.30
C GLN A 149 -21.81 -23.49 -11.94
N SER A 150 -21.02 -22.99 -12.89
CA SER A 150 -20.11 -21.85 -12.70
C SER A 150 -20.79 -20.58 -12.20
N PHE A 151 -22.06 -20.35 -12.55
CA PHE A 151 -22.83 -19.19 -12.08
C PHE A 151 -23.05 -19.22 -10.56
N ARG A 152 -23.10 -20.40 -9.91
CA ARG A 152 -23.26 -20.51 -8.45
C ARG A 152 -21.99 -20.10 -7.71
N VAL A 153 -20.82 -20.27 -8.32
CA VAL A 153 -19.57 -19.74 -7.78
C VAL A 153 -19.59 -18.21 -7.79
N ASN A 154 -20.16 -17.60 -8.82
CA ASN A 154 -20.38 -16.15 -8.85
C ASN A 154 -21.39 -15.71 -7.77
N GLN A 155 -22.45 -16.50 -7.51
CA GLN A 155 -23.37 -16.21 -6.40
C GLN A 155 -22.66 -16.25 -5.05
N LEU A 156 -21.79 -17.22 -4.81
CA LEU A 156 -20.97 -17.30 -3.59
C LEU A 156 -20.02 -16.10 -3.48
N HIS A 157 -19.31 -15.77 -4.57
CA HIS A 157 -18.39 -14.63 -4.63
C HIS A 157 -19.12 -13.30 -4.35
N ASP A 158 -20.28 -13.09 -4.99
CA ASP A 158 -21.13 -11.92 -4.76
C ASP A 158 -21.66 -11.87 -3.33
N ALA A 159 -22.06 -13.01 -2.76
CA ALA A 159 -22.51 -13.08 -1.37
C ALA A 159 -21.40 -12.59 -0.42
N ILE A 160 -20.16 -13.05 -0.62
CA ILE A 160 -19.01 -12.64 0.18
C ILE A 160 -18.72 -11.14 -0.01
N TYR A 161 -18.50 -10.68 -1.24
CA TYR A 161 -17.90 -9.36 -1.47
C TYR A 161 -18.91 -8.23 -1.70
N LYS A 162 -20.10 -8.50 -2.24
CA LYS A 162 -21.15 -7.49 -2.45
C LYS A 162 -22.12 -7.40 -1.28
N ASN A 163 -22.51 -8.56 -0.74
CA ASN A 163 -23.50 -8.62 0.34
C ASN A 163 -22.86 -8.66 1.73
N GLY A 164 -21.57 -9.00 1.81
CA GLY A 164 -20.82 -8.93 3.08
C GLY A 164 -21.16 -10.02 4.08
N ILE A 165 -21.66 -11.18 3.62
CA ILE A 165 -22.11 -12.26 4.49
C ILE A 165 -21.04 -12.69 5.50
N THR A 166 -21.51 -13.22 6.63
CA THR A 166 -20.64 -13.73 7.69
C THR A 166 -20.79 -15.24 7.89
N SER A 167 -21.85 -15.84 7.35
CA SER A 167 -22.13 -17.28 7.38
C SER A 167 -22.67 -17.76 6.03
N PHE A 168 -22.32 -19.01 5.66
CA PHE A 168 -22.86 -19.64 4.45
C PHE A 168 -24.37 -19.85 4.52
N GLU A 169 -24.97 -19.94 5.71
CA GLU A 169 -26.42 -20.08 5.87
C GLU A 169 -27.21 -18.87 5.37
N GLU A 170 -26.58 -17.70 5.30
CA GLU A 170 -27.18 -16.47 4.79
C GLU A 170 -27.41 -16.51 3.26
N ILE A 171 -26.78 -17.46 2.55
CA ILE A 171 -26.86 -17.57 1.09
C ILE A 171 -28.13 -18.34 0.69
N THR A 172 -29.29 -17.70 0.79
CA THR A 172 -30.60 -18.33 0.50
C THR A 172 -30.77 -18.80 -0.94
N THR A 173 -29.94 -18.31 -1.88
CA THR A 173 -29.91 -18.74 -3.29
C THR A 173 -29.23 -20.12 -3.49
N LEU A 174 -28.52 -20.62 -2.48
CA LEU A 174 -27.93 -21.95 -2.47
C LEU A 174 -28.81 -22.95 -1.71
N SER A 175 -28.75 -24.22 -2.12
CA SER A 175 -29.49 -25.29 -1.46
C SER A 175 -28.96 -25.53 -0.04
N LYS A 176 -29.80 -26.05 0.87
CA LYS A 176 -29.37 -26.43 2.24
C LYS A 176 -28.17 -27.39 2.22
N SER A 177 -28.15 -28.34 1.29
CA SER A 177 -27.03 -29.28 1.12
C SER A 177 -25.74 -28.59 0.69
N ASP A 178 -25.80 -27.63 -0.23
CA ASP A 178 -24.61 -26.88 -0.65
C ASP A 178 -24.05 -26.01 0.48
N ARG A 179 -24.92 -25.36 1.28
CA ARG A 179 -24.49 -24.54 2.43
C ARG A 179 -23.84 -25.38 3.52
N ALA A 180 -24.37 -26.58 3.77
CA ALA A 180 -23.77 -27.55 4.69
C ALA A 180 -22.39 -28.01 4.20
N LEU A 181 -22.25 -28.36 2.91
CA LEU A 181 -20.96 -28.76 2.32
C LEU A 181 -19.92 -27.62 2.38
N LEU A 182 -20.35 -26.38 2.12
CA LEU A 182 -19.48 -25.21 2.25
C LEU A 182 -19.00 -25.04 3.69
N SER A 183 -19.91 -25.12 4.67
CA SER A 183 -19.59 -24.96 6.10
C SER A 183 -18.66 -26.05 6.66
N GLN A 184 -18.70 -27.25 6.06
CA GLN A 184 -17.81 -28.35 6.41
C GLN A 184 -16.38 -28.15 5.89
N GLN A 185 -16.22 -27.61 4.67
CA GLN A 185 -14.93 -27.56 3.98
C GLN A 185 -14.25 -26.19 3.99
N PHE A 186 -15.01 -25.13 4.25
CA PHE A 186 -14.56 -23.76 4.07
C PHE A 186 -14.89 -22.88 5.26
N GLU A 187 -14.17 -21.77 5.34
CA GLU A 187 -14.44 -20.65 6.21
C GLU A 187 -14.42 -19.37 5.36
N ILE A 188 -15.28 -18.40 5.67
CA ILE A 188 -15.27 -17.12 4.94
C ILE A 188 -13.97 -16.37 5.28
N GLY A 189 -13.57 -16.32 6.56
CA GLY A 189 -12.37 -15.63 7.04
C GLY A 189 -12.63 -14.23 7.60
N ARG A 190 -13.83 -13.96 8.12
CA ARG A 190 -14.14 -12.71 8.82
C ARG A 190 -13.36 -12.62 10.14
N PRO A 191 -12.91 -11.42 10.56
CA PRO A 191 -12.20 -11.29 11.82
C PRO A 191 -13.17 -11.32 13.01
N GLU A 192 -12.68 -11.74 14.16
CA GLU A 192 -13.35 -11.49 15.44
C GLU A 192 -13.21 -10.00 15.78
N SER A 193 -14.33 -9.31 16.04
CA SER A 193 -14.29 -7.94 16.56
C SER A 193 -14.13 -8.00 18.07
N ILE A 194 -12.91 -7.76 18.56
CA ILE A 194 -12.58 -7.88 19.99
C ILE A 194 -13.03 -6.63 20.74
N SER A 195 -12.76 -5.45 20.17
CA SER A 195 -13.20 -4.17 20.74
C SER A 195 -13.20 -3.07 19.67
N GLU A 196 -14.09 -2.10 19.83
CA GLU A 196 -14.17 -0.88 19.04
C GLU A 196 -14.17 0.32 19.98
N THR A 197 -13.33 1.31 19.72
CA THR A 197 -13.27 2.57 20.48
C THR A 197 -13.59 3.73 19.57
N HIS A 198 -14.50 4.60 20.00
CA HIS A 198 -15.02 5.70 19.20
C HIS A 198 -14.44 7.03 19.69
N SER A 199 -13.85 7.78 18.78
CA SER A 199 -13.40 9.14 18.99
C SER A 199 -14.56 10.12 18.88
N SER A 200 -14.43 11.24 19.58
CA SER A 200 -15.29 12.42 19.44
C SER A 200 -15.36 12.96 18.00
N ASP A 201 -14.33 12.71 17.18
CA ASP A 201 -14.29 13.13 15.76
C ASP A 201 -14.89 12.10 14.78
N GLY A 202 -15.55 11.05 15.29
CA GLY A 202 -16.12 9.95 14.50
C GLY A 202 -15.14 8.85 14.10
N THR A 203 -13.83 9.01 14.35
CA THR A 203 -12.83 7.96 14.11
C THR A 203 -13.12 6.75 14.99
N ARG A 204 -13.04 5.56 14.40
CA ARG A 204 -13.24 4.29 15.10
C ARG A 204 -11.97 3.45 15.04
N LYS A 205 -11.40 3.16 16.20
CA LYS A 205 -10.27 2.24 16.32
C LYS A 205 -10.79 0.85 16.67
N CYS A 206 -10.46 -0.13 15.85
CA CYS A 206 -10.99 -1.48 15.96
C CYS A 206 -9.84 -2.46 16.25
N LEU A 207 -9.96 -3.26 17.30
CA LEU A 207 -9.06 -4.38 17.57
C LEU A 207 -9.69 -5.64 16.99
N LEU A 208 -9.00 -6.24 16.01
CA LEU A 208 -9.48 -7.40 15.27
C LEU A 208 -8.63 -8.63 15.59
N GLY A 209 -9.32 -9.73 15.88
CA GLY A 209 -8.75 -11.04 16.16
C GLY A 209 -8.73 -11.93 14.93
N PHE A 210 -7.61 -12.61 14.71
CA PHE A 210 -7.42 -13.62 13.69
C PHE A 210 -6.97 -14.93 14.34
N ALA A 211 -7.73 -15.99 14.10
CA ALA A 211 -7.40 -17.33 14.57
C ALA A 211 -6.10 -17.86 13.93
N GLN A 212 -5.58 -18.96 14.49
CA GLN A 212 -4.47 -19.67 13.88
C GLN A 212 -4.87 -20.20 12.50
N SER A 213 -3.94 -20.08 11.55
CA SER A 213 -4.15 -20.56 10.18
C SER A 213 -2.84 -21.09 9.62
N VAL A 214 -2.92 -22.09 8.75
CA VAL A 214 -1.79 -22.52 7.94
C VAL A 214 -1.72 -21.59 6.73
N SER A 215 -0.66 -20.80 6.73
CA SER A 215 -0.40 -19.78 5.71
C SER A 215 -0.15 -20.44 4.36
N SER A 216 -0.82 -19.95 3.33
CA SER A 216 -0.53 -20.36 1.94
C SER A 216 0.72 -19.67 1.37
N SER A 217 1.21 -18.63 2.05
CA SER A 217 2.38 -17.87 1.66
C SER A 217 3.69 -18.38 2.29
N SER A 218 3.64 -19.23 3.31
CA SER A 218 4.80 -19.84 3.97
C SER A 218 4.76 -21.38 3.94
N THR A 219 5.79 -22.05 4.48
CA THR A 219 6.11 -23.49 4.29
C THR A 219 5.12 -24.49 4.92
N GLY A 220 3.81 -24.22 4.89
CA GLY A 220 2.79 -25.04 5.54
C GLY A 220 2.84 -24.95 7.07
N LYS A 221 3.47 -23.90 7.61
CA LYS A 221 3.56 -23.67 9.05
C LYS A 221 2.28 -23.03 9.57
N LEU A 222 1.86 -23.48 10.74
CA LEU A 222 0.77 -22.87 11.50
C LEU A 222 1.21 -21.47 11.96
N ALA A 223 0.57 -20.45 11.40
CA ALA A 223 0.71 -19.07 11.82
C ALA A 223 0.00 -18.87 13.16
N ALA A 224 0.65 -18.19 14.09
CA ALA A 224 0.06 -17.86 15.38
C ALA A 224 -1.19 -16.99 15.21
N ALA A 225 -2.14 -17.12 16.15
CA ALA A 225 -3.24 -16.18 16.27
C ALA A 225 -2.70 -14.76 16.42
N ALA A 226 -3.43 -13.80 15.87
CA ALA A 226 -3.01 -12.41 15.81
C ALA A 226 -4.12 -11.48 16.28
N LYS A 227 -3.71 -10.36 16.87
CA LYS A 227 -4.58 -9.22 17.12
C LYS A 227 -3.95 -8.00 16.48
N VAL A 228 -4.69 -7.31 15.62
CA VAL A 228 -4.21 -6.09 14.98
C VAL A 228 -5.25 -4.99 15.09
N GLU A 229 -4.77 -3.76 15.08
CA GLU A 229 -5.66 -2.60 15.04
C GLU A 229 -5.88 -2.16 13.58
N CYS A 230 -7.11 -1.76 13.25
CA CYS A 230 -7.40 -0.96 12.07
C CYS A 230 -8.19 0.29 12.49
N VAL A 231 -8.14 1.34 11.68
CA VAL A 231 -8.76 2.64 12.05
C VAL A 231 -9.64 3.13 10.91
N TYR A 232 -10.93 3.29 11.17
CA TYR A 232 -11.88 3.91 10.25
C TYR A 232 -11.96 5.41 10.56
N ILE A 233 -11.72 6.25 9.55
CA ILE A 233 -11.62 7.71 9.68
C ILE A 233 -12.65 8.33 8.73
N PRO A 234 -13.80 8.80 9.23
CA PRO A 234 -14.76 9.53 8.39
C PRO A 234 -14.20 10.91 8.05
N ASP A 235 -14.41 11.40 6.84
CA ASP A 235 -14.17 12.80 6.51
C ASP A 235 -15.21 13.65 7.28
N THR A 236 -14.79 14.83 7.74
CA THR A 236 -15.74 15.75 8.38
C THR A 236 -16.74 16.22 7.33
N PRO A 237 -18.06 16.22 7.61
CA PRO A 237 -19.02 16.87 6.72
C PRO A 237 -18.60 18.32 6.53
N ASP A 238 -18.35 18.75 5.30
CA ASP A 238 -18.17 20.17 5.02
C ASP A 238 -19.41 20.90 5.54
N ALA A 239 -19.21 21.87 6.44
CA ALA A 239 -20.27 22.66 7.07
C ALA A 239 -21.04 23.59 6.10
N GLY A 240 -21.00 23.32 4.79
CA GLY A 240 -21.66 24.06 3.72
C GLY A 240 -22.13 23.22 2.55
N GLY A 241 -22.11 21.88 2.64
CA GLY A 241 -22.65 20.98 1.63
C GLY A 241 -24.14 20.74 1.82
N ASP A 242 -24.90 20.90 0.74
CA ASP A 242 -26.32 20.66 0.56
C ASP A 242 -26.70 19.18 0.73
N GLY A 243 -26.56 18.65 1.95
CA GLY A 243 -27.28 17.48 2.49
C GLY A 243 -27.18 16.13 1.78
N GLU A 244 -26.50 16.02 0.64
CA GLU A 244 -26.45 14.82 -0.21
C GLU A 244 -25.10 14.09 -0.19
N ASP A 245 -24.04 14.67 0.40
CA ASP A 245 -22.76 13.98 0.48
C ASP A 245 -22.75 13.02 1.67
N HIS A 246 -22.98 11.73 1.38
CA HIS A 246 -22.66 10.65 2.30
C HIS A 246 -21.15 10.75 2.60
N GLY A 247 -20.79 11.35 3.74
CA GLY A 247 -19.42 11.70 4.10
C GLY A 247 -18.44 10.58 3.74
N LYS A 248 -17.37 10.91 3.02
CA LYS A 248 -16.37 9.93 2.59
C LYS A 248 -15.58 9.43 3.79
N ALA A 249 -14.87 8.31 3.64
CA ALA A 249 -14.07 7.76 4.72
C ALA A 249 -12.81 7.08 4.20
N THR A 250 -11.81 7.05 5.08
CA THR A 250 -10.54 6.37 4.90
C THR A 250 -10.39 5.24 5.92
N LEU A 251 -9.98 4.05 5.48
CA LEU A 251 -9.60 2.97 6.38
C LEU A 251 -8.08 2.78 6.40
N CYS A 252 -7.52 2.85 7.60
CA CYS A 252 -6.13 2.53 7.90
C CYS A 252 -5.99 1.04 8.20
N VAL A 253 -5.28 0.31 7.34
CA VAL A 253 -5.13 -1.14 7.38
C VAL A 253 -3.73 -1.53 7.85
N SER A 254 -3.66 -2.50 8.73
CA SER A 254 -2.43 -3.16 9.17
C SER A 254 -1.99 -4.21 8.17
N SER A 255 -0.67 -4.36 8.00
CA SER A 255 -0.04 -5.31 7.07
C SER A 255 0.81 -6.39 7.77
N GLN A 256 1.17 -6.15 9.03
CA GLN A 256 1.89 -7.11 9.87
C GLN A 256 1.37 -7.02 11.32
N VAL A 257 1.74 -8.01 12.13
CA VAL A 257 1.50 -8.01 13.58
C VAL A 257 2.78 -7.52 14.26
N GLY A 258 2.78 -6.28 14.74
CA GLY A 258 3.99 -5.56 15.15
C GLY A 258 4.78 -5.03 13.94
N CYS A 259 6.01 -4.54 14.17
CA CYS A 259 6.86 -4.02 13.10
C CYS A 259 8.35 -4.21 13.43
N SER A 260 9.17 -4.63 12.46
CA SER A 260 10.61 -4.86 12.68
C SER A 260 11.48 -3.62 12.51
N LEU A 261 10.92 -2.49 12.06
CA LEU A 261 11.70 -1.32 11.68
C LEU A 261 12.17 -0.44 12.83
N ALA A 262 11.56 -0.59 14.02
CA ALA A 262 11.95 0.12 15.24
C ALA A 262 12.09 1.65 15.07
N CYS A 263 11.21 2.28 14.28
CA CYS A 263 11.15 3.74 14.21
C CYS A 263 10.83 4.30 15.60
N THR A 264 11.70 5.17 16.12
CA THR A 264 11.70 5.55 17.55
C THR A 264 10.52 6.44 17.96
N PHE A 265 9.91 7.15 17.00
CA PHE A 265 8.69 7.93 17.21
C PHE A 265 7.40 7.10 17.07
N CYS A 266 7.49 5.83 16.63
CA CYS A 266 6.32 4.99 16.36
C CYS A 266 6.06 4.03 17.52
N HIS A 267 4.85 4.06 18.10
CA HIS A 267 4.44 3.14 19.15
C HIS A 267 4.42 1.69 18.67
N THR A 268 4.04 1.43 17.41
CA THR A 268 4.18 0.11 16.78
C THR A 268 5.65 -0.34 16.72
N GLY A 269 6.58 0.59 16.55
CA GLY A 269 8.02 0.30 16.54
C GLY A 269 8.55 -0.27 17.86
N THR A 270 7.81 -0.12 18.97
CA THR A 270 8.13 -0.75 20.26
C THR A 270 7.71 -2.22 20.35
N GLN A 271 6.86 -2.68 19.43
CA GLN A 271 6.39 -4.06 19.38
C GLN A 271 7.24 -4.88 18.40
N LYS A 272 7.82 -5.97 18.91
CA LYS A 272 8.51 -6.94 18.06
C LYS A 272 7.57 -7.49 17.00
N LEU A 273 8.07 -7.61 15.77
CA LEU A 273 7.38 -8.29 14.70
C LEU A 273 7.10 -9.75 15.10
N LEU A 274 5.84 -10.16 15.03
CA LEU A 274 5.43 -11.55 15.18
C LEU A 274 5.40 -12.25 13.82
N ARG A 275 4.60 -11.73 12.89
CA ARG A 275 4.44 -12.28 11.54
C ARG A 275 3.82 -11.26 10.58
N ASN A 276 3.94 -11.57 9.30
CA ASN A 276 3.15 -10.94 8.25
C ASN A 276 1.68 -11.36 8.37
N LEU A 277 0.78 -10.46 7.95
CA LEU A 277 -0.60 -10.82 7.70
C LEU A 277 -0.74 -11.50 6.34
N GLU A 278 -1.61 -12.50 6.27
CA GLU A 278 -2.03 -13.12 5.02
C GLU A 278 -2.96 -12.17 4.24
N PRO A 279 -3.13 -12.37 2.92
CA PRO A 279 -3.99 -11.52 2.11
C PRO A 279 -5.41 -11.43 2.64
N TRP A 280 -5.97 -12.56 3.10
CA TRP A 280 -7.33 -12.63 3.62
C TRP A 280 -7.51 -11.84 4.91
N GLU A 281 -6.49 -11.77 5.78
CA GLU A 281 -6.51 -10.98 7.02
C GLU A 281 -6.51 -9.47 6.73
N MET A 282 -5.80 -9.03 5.67
CA MET A 282 -5.85 -7.64 5.22
C MET A 282 -7.19 -7.29 4.56
N VAL A 283 -7.75 -8.19 3.74
CA VAL A 283 -9.08 -8.00 3.14
C VAL A 283 -10.18 -7.97 4.23
N ALA A 284 -10.07 -8.83 5.24
CA ALA A 284 -10.98 -8.89 6.37
C ALA A 284 -11.09 -7.56 7.13
N GLN A 285 -9.97 -6.83 7.29
CA GLN A 285 -9.97 -5.48 7.86
C GLN A 285 -10.79 -4.51 6.99
N VAL A 286 -10.63 -4.57 5.65
CA VAL A 286 -11.39 -3.71 4.72
C VAL A 286 -12.88 -4.01 4.77
N MET A 287 -13.25 -5.29 4.78
CA MET A 287 -14.65 -5.68 4.90
C MET A 287 -15.25 -5.33 6.27
N HIS A 288 -14.46 -5.30 7.33
CA HIS A 288 -14.91 -4.77 8.62
C HIS A 288 -15.16 -3.25 8.53
N GLY A 289 -14.29 -2.49 7.88
CA GLY A 289 -14.52 -1.07 7.60
C GLY A 289 -15.78 -0.82 6.75
N MET A 290 -16.07 -1.70 5.78
CA MET A 290 -17.32 -1.64 5.00
C MET A 290 -18.56 -1.96 5.85
N ASN A 291 -18.45 -2.82 6.87
CA ASN A 291 -19.56 -3.07 7.81
C ASN A 291 -19.88 -1.78 8.58
N ILE A 292 -18.84 -1.12 9.10
CA ILE A 292 -18.96 0.15 9.83
C ILE A 292 -19.63 1.21 8.96
N ALA A 293 -19.22 1.29 7.69
CA ALA A 293 -19.74 2.26 6.73
C ALA A 293 -21.15 1.94 6.19
N GLY A 294 -21.66 0.71 6.41
CA GLY A 294 -22.92 0.27 5.79
C GLY A 294 -22.84 0.13 4.27
N ASP A 295 -21.64 -0.14 3.73
CA ASP A 295 -21.37 -0.08 2.29
C ASP A 295 -21.72 -1.36 1.51
N PHE A 296 -22.08 -2.43 2.22
CA PHE A 296 -22.60 -3.63 1.56
C PHE A 296 -23.95 -3.28 0.92
N HIS A 297 -24.09 -3.59 -0.37
CA HIS A 297 -25.17 -3.14 -1.27
C HIS A 297 -25.11 -1.70 -1.79
N SER A 298 -24.15 -0.87 -1.34
CA SER A 298 -23.97 0.48 -1.89
C SER A 298 -23.42 0.44 -3.32
N THR A 299 -23.89 1.37 -4.15
CA THR A 299 -23.24 1.65 -5.44
C THR A 299 -21.85 2.27 -5.19
N ILE A 300 -20.98 2.25 -6.20
CA ILE A 300 -19.67 2.92 -6.10
C ILE A 300 -19.83 4.43 -5.81
N ALA A 301 -20.89 5.07 -6.35
CA ALA A 301 -21.14 6.50 -6.15
C ALA A 301 -21.62 6.82 -4.73
N SER A 302 -22.48 5.98 -4.17
CA SER A 302 -23.06 6.14 -2.83
C SER A 302 -22.18 5.55 -1.72
N ARG A 303 -21.00 5.00 -2.05
CA ARG A 303 -20.08 4.41 -1.07
C ARG A 303 -19.46 5.47 -0.18
N THR A 304 -19.44 5.19 1.13
CA THR A 304 -18.83 5.99 2.18
C THR A 304 -17.34 5.67 2.31
N LEU A 305 -16.94 4.41 2.49
CA LEU A 305 -15.54 4.00 2.52
C LEU A 305 -14.95 4.03 1.11
N THR A 306 -14.21 5.10 0.80
CA THR A 306 -13.64 5.30 -0.53
C THR A 306 -12.14 5.13 -0.57
N ASN A 307 -11.44 5.32 0.55
CA ASN A 307 -9.99 5.38 0.61
C ASN A 307 -9.41 4.29 1.52
N ILE A 308 -8.34 3.64 1.09
CA ILE A 308 -7.63 2.62 1.87
C ILE A 308 -6.16 3.04 1.99
N VAL A 309 -5.62 3.05 3.20
CA VAL A 309 -4.21 3.36 3.44
C VAL A 309 -3.53 2.23 4.22
N LEU A 310 -2.40 1.75 3.72
CA LEU A 310 -1.53 0.80 4.43
C LEU A 310 -0.58 1.57 5.34
N MET A 311 -1.15 2.14 6.41
CA MET A 311 -0.44 2.95 7.42
C MET A 311 -0.75 2.48 8.85
N GLY A 312 -1.31 1.27 9.00
CA GLY A 312 -1.55 0.64 10.28
C GLY A 312 -0.27 0.04 10.88
N GLN A 313 -0.38 -1.14 11.47
CA GLN A 313 0.75 -1.88 12.00
C GLN A 313 1.55 -2.56 10.87
N GLY A 314 2.89 -2.44 10.94
CA GLY A 314 3.82 -3.11 10.03
C GLY A 314 4.41 -2.24 8.91
N GLU A 315 5.42 -2.79 8.24
CA GLU A 315 6.00 -2.28 6.99
C GLU A 315 5.45 -3.07 5.80
N PRO A 316 4.57 -2.47 4.97
CA PRO A 316 3.92 -3.18 3.87
C PRO A 316 4.90 -3.84 2.90
N LEU A 317 6.04 -3.22 2.58
CA LEU A 317 7.00 -3.80 1.64
C LEU A 317 7.73 -5.02 2.20
N HIS A 318 7.82 -5.20 3.53
CA HIS A 318 8.28 -6.46 4.12
C HIS A 318 7.23 -7.58 4.03
N ASN A 319 5.99 -7.24 3.66
CA ASN A 319 4.92 -8.19 3.35
C ASN A 319 4.55 -8.20 1.85
N PHE A 320 5.50 -7.86 0.97
CA PHE A 320 5.23 -7.65 -0.46
C PHE A 320 4.50 -8.80 -1.15
N LYS A 321 4.84 -10.05 -0.82
CA LYS A 321 4.22 -11.26 -1.40
C LYS A 321 2.70 -11.28 -1.20
N ASN A 322 2.22 -10.80 -0.05
CA ASN A 322 0.79 -10.83 0.29
C ASN A 322 0.05 -9.56 -0.15
N LEU A 323 0.77 -8.51 -0.55
CA LEU A 323 0.16 -7.26 -1.03
C LEU A 323 -0.53 -7.43 -2.38
N SER A 324 0.08 -8.14 -3.33
CA SER A 324 -0.51 -8.31 -4.67
C SER A 324 -1.92 -8.92 -4.64
N PRO A 325 -2.15 -10.10 -4.01
CA PRO A 325 -3.51 -10.66 -3.91
C PRO A 325 -4.47 -9.79 -3.08
N PHE A 326 -3.99 -9.08 -2.06
CA PHE A 326 -4.79 -8.11 -1.31
C PHE A 326 -5.29 -6.97 -2.22
N ILE A 327 -4.38 -6.27 -2.92
CA ILE A 327 -4.72 -5.17 -3.83
C ILE A 327 -5.60 -5.66 -4.99
N GLN A 328 -5.33 -6.84 -5.52
CA GLN A 328 -6.16 -7.45 -6.55
C GLN A 328 -7.59 -7.68 -6.06
N THR A 329 -7.77 -8.20 -4.84
CA THR A 329 -9.10 -8.41 -4.26
C THR A 329 -9.83 -7.10 -4.08
N LEU A 330 -9.16 -6.05 -3.58
CA LEU A 330 -9.76 -4.73 -3.42
C LEU A 330 -10.24 -4.15 -4.75
N THR A 331 -9.43 -4.27 -5.80
CA THR A 331 -9.71 -3.65 -7.10
C THR A 331 -10.72 -4.43 -7.93
N THR A 332 -10.69 -5.77 -7.88
CA THR A 332 -11.53 -6.63 -8.72
C THR A 332 -12.82 -7.10 -8.05
N SER A 333 -12.77 -7.43 -6.75
CA SER A 333 -13.91 -8.01 -6.03
C SER A 333 -14.68 -6.95 -5.25
N LEU A 334 -13.96 -6.00 -4.63
CA LEU A 334 -14.56 -4.91 -3.86
C LEU A 334 -14.69 -3.59 -4.65
N ASN A 335 -14.20 -3.53 -5.89
CA ASN A 335 -14.30 -2.38 -6.79
C ASN A 335 -13.73 -1.06 -6.25
N PHE A 336 -12.65 -1.11 -5.45
CA PHE A 336 -11.89 0.09 -5.11
C PHE A 336 -11.03 0.54 -6.29
N HIS A 337 -11.10 1.83 -6.65
CA HIS A 337 -10.23 2.36 -7.67
C HIS A 337 -8.76 2.38 -7.17
N PRO A 338 -7.76 1.90 -7.95
CA PRO A 338 -6.37 1.81 -7.49
C PRO A 338 -5.79 3.12 -6.94
N SER A 339 -6.17 4.28 -7.49
CA SER A 339 -5.71 5.58 -7.00
C SER A 339 -6.18 5.93 -5.58
N LYS A 340 -7.21 5.25 -5.07
CA LYS A 340 -7.74 5.44 -3.72
C LYS A 340 -7.10 4.50 -2.70
N ILE A 341 -6.19 3.62 -3.15
CA ILE A 341 -5.39 2.77 -2.27
C ILE A 341 -3.98 3.35 -2.19
N THR A 342 -3.50 3.63 -1.00
CA THR A 342 -2.17 4.19 -0.76
C THR A 342 -1.32 3.24 0.07
N LEU A 343 -0.17 2.87 -0.47
CA LEU A 343 0.87 2.15 0.27
C LEU A 343 1.86 3.16 0.85
N SER A 344 2.10 3.09 2.16
CA SER A 344 3.20 3.80 2.80
C SER A 344 4.36 2.86 3.06
N THR A 345 5.60 3.32 2.88
CA THR A 345 6.81 2.56 3.22
C THR A 345 7.84 3.43 3.91
N SER A 346 8.56 2.84 4.86
CA SER A 346 9.74 3.42 5.51
C SER A 346 10.99 3.42 4.63
N GLY A 347 10.89 2.89 3.41
CA GLY A 347 11.94 2.94 2.41
C GLY A 347 12.68 1.62 2.24
N ILE A 348 11.97 0.52 2.04
CA ILE A 348 12.57 -0.74 1.57
C ILE A 348 12.96 -0.56 0.10
N ALA A 349 14.06 0.16 -0.13
CA ALA A 349 14.39 0.80 -1.41
C ALA A 349 14.34 -0.17 -2.61
N PRO A 350 14.88 -1.41 -2.53
CA PRO A 350 14.83 -2.35 -3.66
C PRO A 350 13.41 -2.75 -4.10
N LEU A 351 12.40 -2.61 -3.24
CA LEU A 351 11.02 -2.98 -3.53
C LEU A 351 10.15 -1.82 -4.02
N ILE A 352 10.61 -0.58 -3.89
CA ILE A 352 9.87 0.62 -4.32
C ILE A 352 9.56 0.58 -5.83
N PRO A 353 10.51 0.28 -6.75
CA PRO A 353 10.21 0.19 -8.18
C PRO A 353 9.13 -0.84 -8.51
N ARG A 354 9.12 -1.97 -7.78
CA ARG A 354 8.13 -3.03 -7.96
C ARG A 354 6.70 -2.61 -7.63
N VAL A 355 6.51 -1.56 -6.83
CA VAL A 355 5.17 -1.00 -6.60
C VAL A 355 4.57 -0.47 -7.91
N ALA A 356 5.38 0.12 -8.80
CA ALA A 356 4.88 0.64 -10.08
C ALA A 356 4.52 -0.47 -11.07
N THR A 357 5.25 -1.59 -11.04
CA THR A 357 5.09 -2.69 -12.01
C THR A 357 4.11 -3.76 -11.54
N ASP A 358 4.12 -4.10 -10.25
CA ASP A 358 3.46 -5.32 -9.74
C ASP A 358 2.13 -5.01 -9.02
N LEU A 359 1.93 -3.78 -8.52
CA LEU A 359 0.79 -3.43 -7.65
C LEU A 359 -0.26 -2.53 -8.33
N GLY A 360 -0.43 -2.65 -9.65
CA GLY A 360 -1.66 -2.22 -10.34
C GLY A 360 -1.99 -0.73 -10.28
N GLY A 361 -0.99 0.14 -10.12
CA GLY A 361 -1.21 1.58 -10.09
C GLY A 361 -1.90 2.07 -8.83
N ILE A 362 -1.50 1.56 -7.65
CA ILE A 362 -1.79 2.18 -6.35
C ILE A 362 -0.93 3.43 -6.10
N SER A 363 -1.32 4.25 -5.12
CA SER A 363 -0.60 5.48 -4.75
C SER A 363 0.52 5.16 -3.76
N LEU A 364 1.63 5.89 -3.81
CA LEU A 364 2.82 5.65 -2.98
C LEU A 364 3.09 6.83 -2.04
N ALA A 365 3.23 6.51 -0.75
CA ALA A 365 3.73 7.38 0.28
C ALA A 365 5.08 6.85 0.82
N ILE A 366 6.00 7.77 1.12
CA ILE A 366 7.32 7.47 1.67
C ILE A 366 7.43 8.14 3.04
N SER A 367 7.60 7.34 4.09
CA SER A 367 7.96 7.83 5.42
C SER A 367 9.42 8.30 5.41
N LEU A 368 9.61 9.62 5.23
CA LEU A 368 10.93 10.22 5.06
C LEU A 368 11.49 10.72 6.40
N HIS A 369 10.74 11.63 7.04
CA HIS A 369 10.92 12.14 8.40
C HIS A 369 12.25 12.82 8.79
N ALA A 370 13.26 12.82 7.92
CA ALA A 370 14.51 13.53 8.13
C ALA A 370 15.22 13.79 6.79
N THR A 371 16.02 14.85 6.72
CA THR A 371 16.64 15.30 5.46
C THR A 371 18.12 14.93 5.31
N ASN A 372 18.70 14.32 6.35
CA ASN A 372 20.08 13.84 6.37
C ASN A 372 20.18 12.43 6.98
N ASP A 373 21.18 11.66 6.56
CA ASP A 373 21.33 10.25 6.97
C ASP A 373 21.59 10.07 8.46
N THR A 374 22.31 11.00 9.10
CA THR A 374 22.61 10.94 10.54
C THR A 374 21.33 10.98 11.36
N LEU A 375 20.49 11.99 11.13
CA LEU A 375 19.22 12.13 11.81
C LEU A 375 18.27 10.99 11.43
N ARG A 376 18.16 10.67 10.14
CA ARG A 376 17.25 9.62 9.67
C ARG A 376 17.60 8.27 10.27
N SER A 377 18.87 7.91 10.36
CA SER A 377 19.31 6.65 10.98
C SER A 377 19.07 6.58 12.48
N ARG A 378 19.00 7.74 13.16
CA ARG A 378 18.64 7.82 14.58
C ARG A 378 17.15 7.56 14.77
N ILE A 379 16.29 8.19 13.97
CA ILE A 379 14.84 8.10 14.17
C ILE A 379 14.18 6.92 13.42
N MET A 380 14.79 6.47 12.32
CA MET A 380 14.38 5.38 11.43
C MET A 380 15.58 4.48 11.09
N PRO A 381 15.88 3.45 11.90
CA PRO A 381 17.07 2.60 11.75
C PRO A 381 17.25 1.96 10.37
N ILE A 382 16.17 1.73 9.63
CA ILE A 382 16.21 1.21 8.24
C ILE A 382 17.10 2.04 7.31
N ASN A 383 17.30 3.33 7.61
CA ASN A 383 18.18 4.19 6.83
C ASN A 383 19.64 3.74 6.83
N LYS A 384 20.09 2.99 7.84
CA LYS A 384 21.44 2.41 7.87
C LYS A 384 21.63 1.37 6.76
N GLN A 385 20.56 0.67 6.40
CA GLN A 385 20.55 -0.31 5.32
C GLN A 385 20.27 0.35 3.96
N TYR A 386 19.34 1.31 3.93
CA TYR A 386 18.96 2.06 2.73
C TYR A 386 19.07 3.57 2.98
N PRO A 387 20.28 4.15 2.83
CA PRO A 387 20.50 5.59 2.99
C PRO A 387 19.71 6.42 1.99
N LEU A 388 19.59 7.72 2.26
CA LEU A 388 18.76 8.66 1.48
C LEU A 388 19.07 8.64 -0.02
N HIS A 389 20.34 8.54 -0.42
CA HIS A 389 20.70 8.49 -1.84
C HIS A 389 20.15 7.24 -2.56
N VAL A 390 20.17 6.08 -1.89
CA VAL A 390 19.60 4.82 -2.40
C VAL A 390 18.08 4.94 -2.47
N LEU A 391 17.47 5.47 -1.40
CA LEU A 391 16.02 5.69 -1.36
C LEU A 391 15.55 6.60 -2.50
N MET A 392 16.21 7.73 -2.71
CA MET A 392 15.87 8.68 -3.78
C MET A 392 16.07 8.10 -5.17
N GLN A 393 17.11 7.28 -5.38
CA GLN A 393 17.31 6.54 -6.62
C GLN A 393 16.13 5.59 -6.90
N SER A 394 15.71 4.81 -5.91
CA SER A 394 14.59 3.88 -6.04
C SER A 394 13.25 4.59 -6.29
N ILE A 395 13.01 5.74 -5.64
CA ILE A 395 11.81 6.56 -5.89
C ILE A 395 11.81 7.12 -7.31
N ARG A 396 12.96 7.61 -7.79
CA ARG A 396 13.09 8.08 -9.18
C ARG A 396 12.77 6.98 -10.18
N GLU A 397 13.24 5.76 -9.92
CA GLU A 397 12.94 4.61 -10.77
C GLU A 397 11.45 4.22 -10.72
N TYR A 398 10.83 4.26 -9.54
CA TYR A 398 9.37 4.13 -9.43
C TYR A 398 8.62 5.17 -10.29
N ILE A 399 8.99 6.45 -10.21
CA ILE A 399 8.35 7.51 -11.00
C ILE A 399 8.50 7.23 -12.51
N HIS A 400 9.70 6.83 -12.94
CA HIS A 400 9.99 6.49 -14.33
C HIS A 400 9.14 5.32 -14.85
N LEU A 401 9.13 4.20 -14.12
CA LEU A 401 8.34 3.01 -14.48
C LEU A 401 6.84 3.31 -14.47
N HIS A 402 6.39 4.12 -13.51
CA HIS A 402 4.99 4.50 -13.43
C HIS A 402 4.54 5.35 -14.61
N ALA A 403 5.37 6.29 -15.06
CA ALA A 403 5.08 7.13 -16.22
C ALA A 403 4.98 6.33 -17.54
N GLN A 404 5.64 5.17 -17.62
CA GLN A 404 5.57 4.26 -18.77
C GLN A 404 4.33 3.37 -18.76
N ASN A 405 3.60 3.28 -17.64
CA ASN A 405 2.45 2.41 -17.51
C ASN A 405 1.21 3.01 -18.21
N THR A 406 1.02 2.64 -19.48
CA THR A 406 -0.05 3.15 -20.36
C THR A 406 -1.46 2.79 -19.88
N ALA A 407 -1.61 1.75 -19.05
CA ALA A 407 -2.90 1.34 -18.49
C ALA A 407 -3.47 2.35 -17.47
N LEU A 408 -2.64 3.25 -16.94
CA LEU A 408 -3.02 4.26 -15.95
C LEU A 408 -3.31 5.65 -16.56
N GLY A 409 -3.19 5.76 -17.89
CA GLY A 409 -3.37 7.01 -18.64
C GLY A 409 -2.21 7.99 -18.48
N LYS A 410 -2.38 9.23 -18.97
CA LYS A 410 -1.34 10.30 -18.91
C LYS A 410 -1.16 10.94 -17.52
N ARG A 411 -1.81 10.43 -16.48
CA ARG A 411 -1.74 11.03 -15.14
C ARG A 411 -0.51 10.48 -14.43
N HIS A 412 0.53 11.28 -14.32
CA HIS A 412 1.65 10.97 -13.45
C HIS A 412 1.14 10.83 -12.02
N LYS A 413 1.47 9.73 -11.35
CA LYS A 413 1.21 9.62 -9.92
C LYS A 413 2.25 10.37 -9.13
N ARG A 414 1.74 11.24 -8.28
CA ARG A 414 2.48 11.99 -7.29
C ARG A 414 3.01 11.04 -6.22
N VAL A 415 4.28 11.16 -5.88
CA VAL A 415 4.86 10.55 -4.68
C VAL A 415 4.61 11.48 -3.51
N THR A 416 4.09 10.92 -2.42
CA THR A 416 3.86 11.68 -1.19
C THR A 416 4.97 11.36 -0.18
N PHE A 417 5.63 12.37 0.37
CA PHE A 417 6.56 12.22 1.47
C PHE A 417 5.84 12.56 2.77
N GLU A 418 5.77 11.59 3.68
CA GLU A 418 5.28 11.81 5.03
C GLU A 418 6.46 12.31 5.90
N TYR A 419 6.23 13.41 6.62
CA TYR A 419 7.24 14.07 7.45
C TYR A 419 6.64 14.38 8.83
N VAL A 420 7.02 13.60 9.85
CA VAL A 420 6.53 13.81 11.24
C VAL A 420 7.24 15.02 11.83
N MET A 421 6.50 15.86 12.56
CA MET A 421 6.99 17.10 13.14
C MET A 421 7.39 16.89 14.60
N LEU A 422 8.68 16.66 14.83
CA LEU A 422 9.28 16.38 16.13
C LEU A 422 10.00 17.64 16.63
N LYS A 423 9.51 18.18 17.75
CA LYS A 423 9.97 19.44 18.32
C LYS A 423 11.47 19.46 18.59
N GLY A 424 12.19 20.41 17.99
CA GLY A 424 13.62 20.59 18.19
C GLY A 424 14.49 19.47 17.60
N VAL A 425 13.90 18.54 16.86
CA VAL A 425 14.60 17.37 16.29
C VAL A 425 14.70 17.49 14.77
N ASN A 426 13.61 17.81 14.09
CA ASN A 426 13.54 17.85 12.63
C ASN A 426 12.65 18.97 12.08
N ASP A 427 12.26 19.94 12.91
CA ASP A 427 11.23 20.94 12.59
C ASP A 427 11.77 22.37 12.37
N SER A 428 13.09 22.51 12.23
CA SER A 428 13.71 23.81 11.96
C SER A 428 13.46 24.28 10.52
N ILE A 429 13.55 25.59 10.29
CA ILE A 429 13.50 26.15 8.93
C ILE A 429 14.63 25.59 8.06
N ALA A 430 15.84 25.42 8.60
CA ALA A 430 16.95 24.81 7.87
C ALA A 430 16.64 23.39 7.39
N GLU A 431 15.92 22.59 8.18
CA GLU A 431 15.41 21.27 7.76
C GLU A 431 14.36 21.41 6.64
N ALA A 432 13.50 22.43 6.66
CA ALA A 432 12.56 22.68 5.56
C ALA A 432 13.28 22.98 4.23
N GLU A 433 14.36 23.77 4.28
CA GLU A 433 15.19 24.07 3.11
C GLU A 433 15.96 22.84 2.62
N ALA A 434 16.50 22.06 3.55
CA ALA A 434 17.17 20.81 3.26
C ALA A 434 16.21 19.78 2.64
N LEU A 435 14.95 19.76 3.06
CA LEU A 435 13.91 18.88 2.49
C LEU A 435 13.67 19.20 1.02
N VAL A 436 13.47 20.49 0.69
CA VAL A 436 13.29 20.94 -0.70
C VAL A 436 14.52 20.56 -1.54
N THR A 437 15.72 20.81 -1.02
CA THR A 437 16.98 20.49 -1.68
C THR A 437 17.15 18.99 -1.91
N LEU A 438 16.88 18.18 -0.89
CA LEU A 438 16.98 16.73 -0.94
C LEU A 438 16.05 16.15 -2.01
N VAL A 439 14.78 16.56 -2.02
CA VAL A 439 13.81 16.01 -2.98
C VAL A 439 14.15 16.45 -4.40
N ARG A 440 14.49 17.73 -4.59
CA ARG A 440 14.86 18.26 -5.91
C ARG A 440 16.08 17.53 -6.48
N ASN A 441 17.15 17.44 -5.71
CA ASN A 441 18.42 16.85 -6.16
C ASN A 441 18.35 15.33 -6.23
N GLY A 442 17.73 14.69 -5.23
CA GLY A 442 17.57 13.23 -5.16
C GLY A 442 16.76 12.68 -6.32
N LEU A 443 15.65 13.33 -6.65
CA LEU A 443 14.79 12.95 -7.78
C LEU A 443 15.31 13.48 -9.13
N LYS A 444 16.31 14.37 -9.13
CA LYS A 444 16.88 15.03 -10.31
C LYS A 444 15.84 15.82 -11.13
N ILE A 445 14.97 16.55 -10.43
CA ILE A 445 13.92 17.37 -11.05
C ILE A 445 14.35 18.84 -10.99
N GLY A 446 14.73 19.40 -12.14
CA GLY A 446 15.15 20.81 -12.22
C GLY A 446 13.98 21.80 -12.38
N ASP A 447 12.88 21.36 -12.98
CA ASP A 447 11.72 22.20 -13.25
C ASP A 447 10.77 22.28 -12.04
N ALA A 448 10.46 23.49 -11.59
CA ALA A 448 9.62 23.71 -10.43
C ALA A 448 8.16 23.25 -10.64
N LYS A 449 7.65 23.34 -11.87
CA LYS A 449 6.28 22.91 -12.20
C LYS A 449 6.17 21.39 -12.19
N GLU A 450 7.16 20.70 -12.75
CA GLU A 450 7.29 19.25 -12.69
C GLU A 450 7.40 18.77 -11.24
N LEU A 451 8.30 19.36 -10.44
CA LEU A 451 8.46 19.05 -9.02
C LEU A 451 7.13 19.16 -8.27
N ARG A 452 6.41 20.26 -8.47
CA ARG A 452 5.10 20.50 -7.85
C ARG A 452 4.06 19.46 -8.28
N SER A 453 4.11 18.98 -9.52
CA SER A 453 3.16 17.99 -10.05
C SER A 453 3.45 16.56 -9.55
N LEU A 454 4.73 16.22 -9.34
CA LEU A 454 5.18 14.87 -9.01
C LEU A 454 5.40 14.64 -7.51
N VAL A 455 5.56 15.70 -6.72
CA VAL A 455 5.88 15.60 -5.30
C VAL A 455 4.82 16.28 -4.44
N HIS A 456 4.45 15.58 -3.37
CA HIS A 456 3.73 16.14 -2.25
C HIS A 456 4.47 15.86 -0.95
N VAL A 457 4.38 16.77 0.01
CA VAL A 457 4.80 16.57 1.39
C VAL A 457 3.57 16.67 2.28
N ASN A 458 3.37 15.66 3.13
CA ASN A 458 2.42 15.70 4.23
C ASN A 458 3.21 15.89 5.53
N LEU A 459 3.04 17.04 6.18
CA LEU A 459 3.49 17.24 7.54
C LEU A 459 2.51 16.56 8.49
N ILE A 460 3.02 15.73 9.39
CA ILE A 460 2.21 15.02 10.39
C ILE A 460 2.58 15.59 11.77
N PRO A 461 1.65 16.25 12.48
CA PRO A 461 1.85 16.58 13.89
C PRO A 461 2.19 15.30 14.66
N PHE A 462 3.23 15.32 15.47
CA PHE A 462 3.57 14.14 16.28
C PHE A 462 2.54 13.94 17.39
N HIS A 463 2.09 12.69 17.57
CA HIS A 463 1.13 12.34 18.61
C HIS A 463 1.82 11.54 19.70
N LYS A 464 2.06 12.21 20.84
CA LYS A 464 2.79 11.63 21.97
C LYS A 464 2.07 10.38 22.49
N TRP A 465 2.85 9.40 22.90
CA TRP A 465 2.42 8.18 23.56
C TRP A 465 3.32 7.94 24.78
N GLU A 466 2.85 7.13 25.72
CA GLU A 466 3.53 6.91 27.00
C GLU A 466 4.94 6.34 26.82
N GLY A 467 5.95 7.04 27.36
CA GLY A 467 7.35 6.64 27.24
C GLY A 467 8.07 7.17 25.99
N SER A 468 7.41 7.96 25.14
CA SER A 468 8.10 8.63 24.03
C SER A 468 9.00 9.77 24.50
N GLU A 469 10.23 9.83 23.97
CA GLU A 469 11.20 10.91 24.19
C GLU A 469 10.92 12.16 23.33
N TYR A 470 9.94 12.08 22.43
CA TYR A 470 9.63 13.16 21.48
C TYR A 470 8.42 13.99 21.92
N GLU A 471 8.35 15.20 21.36
CA GLU A 471 7.23 16.12 21.52
C GLU A 471 6.75 16.64 20.18
N CYS A 472 5.48 17.03 20.11
CA CYS A 472 4.93 17.68 18.92
C CYS A 472 5.54 19.07 18.75
N SER A 473 5.98 19.37 17.53
CA SER A 473 6.34 20.73 17.16
C SER A 473 5.20 21.72 17.42
N ASP A 474 5.56 22.95 17.77
CA ASP A 474 4.58 24.01 17.98
C ASP A 474 3.90 24.39 16.65
N GLY A 475 2.62 24.73 16.68
CA GLY A 475 1.86 25.04 15.45
C GLY A 475 2.49 26.14 14.59
N ARG A 476 3.13 27.15 15.22
CA ARG A 476 3.89 28.19 14.51
C ARG A 476 5.10 27.64 13.75
N ALA A 477 5.84 26.70 14.35
CA ALA A 477 6.99 26.06 13.70
C ALA A 477 6.53 25.20 12.53
N ILE A 478 5.44 24.44 12.71
CA ILE A 478 4.84 23.62 11.64
C ILE A 478 4.42 24.48 10.45
N GLU A 479 3.71 25.59 10.68
CA GLU A 479 3.27 26.44 9.58
C GLU A 479 4.44 27.18 8.90
N ALA A 480 5.45 27.60 9.66
CA ALA A 480 6.65 28.20 9.08
C ALA A 480 7.44 27.19 8.23
N PHE A 481 7.58 25.95 8.70
CA PHE A 481 8.16 24.84 7.93
C PHE A 481 7.36 24.59 6.64
N ARG A 482 6.04 24.46 6.76
CA ARG A 482 5.12 24.25 5.63
C ARG A 482 5.27 25.36 4.58
N LYS A 483 5.19 26.62 5.01
CA LYS A 483 5.34 27.79 4.13
C LYS A 483 6.67 27.75 3.39
N ARG A 484 7.78 27.45 4.08
CA ARG A 484 9.11 27.39 3.46
C ARG A 484 9.22 26.29 2.40
N VAL A 485 8.60 25.13 2.62
CA VAL A 485 8.54 24.02 1.64
C VAL A 485 7.74 24.43 0.40
N ILE A 486 6.61 25.12 0.58
CA ILE A 486 5.77 25.64 -0.51
C ILE A 486 6.52 26.68 -1.33
N GLU A 487 7.21 27.62 -0.69
CA GLU A 487 8.07 28.61 -1.34
C GLU A 487 9.23 27.95 -2.12
N GLY A 488 9.68 26.77 -1.67
CA GLY A 488 10.63 25.92 -2.38
C GLY A 488 10.08 25.21 -3.64
N GLY A 489 8.79 25.38 -3.94
CA GLY A 489 8.13 24.81 -5.11
C GLY A 489 7.54 23.41 -4.90
N VAL A 490 7.48 22.91 -3.65
CA VAL A 490 6.92 21.59 -3.33
C VAL A 490 5.54 21.75 -2.68
N ASN A 491 4.53 21.02 -3.17
CA ASN A 491 3.21 21.04 -2.55
C ASN A 491 3.28 20.46 -1.14
N CYS A 492 2.82 21.19 -0.13
CA CYS A 492 2.92 20.77 1.27
C CYS A 492 1.59 20.99 2.02
N HIS A 493 1.05 19.93 2.63
CA HIS A 493 -0.15 20.00 3.47
C HIS A 493 0.17 19.58 4.91
N LEU A 494 -0.57 20.18 5.85
CA LEU A 494 -0.63 19.69 7.21
C LEU A 494 -1.73 18.63 7.27
N ARG A 495 -1.38 17.42 7.73
CA ARG A 495 -2.35 16.35 7.95
C ARG A 495 -3.14 16.65 9.22
N GLU A 496 -4.45 16.67 9.11
CA GLU A 496 -5.34 16.79 10.27
C GLU A 496 -5.16 15.60 11.20
N SER A 497 -5.14 15.87 12.50
CA SER A 497 -5.03 14.83 13.52
C SER A 497 -6.40 14.24 13.76
N ARG A 498 -6.53 12.91 13.64
CA ARG A 498 -7.80 12.19 13.81
C ARG A 498 -7.66 11.06 14.81
N GLY A 499 -8.68 10.87 15.66
CA GLY A 499 -8.73 9.79 16.65
C GLY A 499 -7.70 9.85 17.78
N LEU A 500 -7.29 11.05 18.22
CA LEU A 500 -6.25 11.23 19.24
C LEU A 500 -6.65 10.71 20.62
N ASP A 501 -7.88 11.01 21.03
CA ASP A 501 -8.51 10.59 22.29
C ASP A 501 -8.60 9.07 22.45
N VAL A 502 -8.52 8.32 21.34
CA VAL A 502 -8.61 6.85 21.32
C VAL A 502 -7.29 6.16 20.94
N LEU A 503 -6.17 6.89 20.89
CA LEU A 503 -4.88 6.39 20.37
C LEU A 503 -5.00 5.77 18.97
N GLY A 504 -5.86 6.36 18.13
CA GLY A 504 -6.11 5.95 16.74
C GLY A 504 -5.31 6.74 15.70
N ALA A 505 -4.55 7.75 16.14
CA ALA A 505 -3.76 8.57 15.23
C ALA A 505 -2.51 7.84 14.71
N CYS A 506 -1.90 8.38 13.65
CA CYS A 506 -0.74 7.77 13.01
C CYS A 506 0.41 7.56 14.00
N GLY A 507 0.88 6.32 14.08
CA GLY A 507 2.01 5.94 14.95
C GLY A 507 1.63 5.62 16.41
N GLN A 508 0.36 5.69 16.82
CA GLN A 508 -0.05 5.36 18.19
C GLN A 508 -0.52 3.91 18.39
N LEU A 509 -0.70 3.15 17.30
CA LEU A 509 -1.27 1.81 17.33
C LEU A 509 -0.41 0.80 18.11
N ARG A 510 -1.05 0.07 19.04
CA ARG A 510 -0.44 -1.00 19.82
C ARG A 510 -1.47 -2.00 20.32
N SER A 511 -1.34 -3.24 19.84
CA SER A 511 -2.14 -4.37 20.31
C SER A 511 -1.54 -4.89 21.62
N MET A 512 -1.98 -4.38 22.77
CA MET A 512 -1.37 -4.66 24.09
C MET A 512 -1.52 -6.12 24.61
N ASP A 513 -2.26 -6.98 23.92
CA ASP A 513 -2.72 -8.26 24.49
C ASP A 513 -1.99 -9.53 24.05
N MET A 514 -0.89 -9.42 23.30
CA MET A 514 -0.25 -10.61 22.72
C MET A 514 0.44 -11.57 23.73
N PHE A 515 0.59 -11.19 25.00
CA PHE A 515 1.38 -11.96 25.97
C PHE A 515 0.62 -12.48 27.22
N LYS A 516 -0.71 -12.26 27.34
CA LYS A 516 -1.43 -12.68 28.57
C LYS A 516 -1.93 -14.15 28.61
N SER A 517 -1.83 -14.94 27.53
CA SER A 517 -2.39 -16.31 27.52
C SER A 517 -1.45 -17.45 27.94
N LYS A 518 -0.50 -17.24 28.86
CA LYS A 518 0.34 -18.35 29.39
C LYS A 518 0.37 -18.51 30.92
N ARG A 519 -0.49 -17.83 31.68
CA ARG A 519 -0.44 -17.89 33.15
C ARG A 519 -1.72 -18.28 33.90
N MET A 520 -2.68 -18.94 33.24
CA MET A 520 -3.90 -19.43 33.91
C MET A 520 -4.23 -20.92 33.65
N VAL A 521 -3.20 -21.76 33.53
CA VAL A 521 -3.36 -23.22 33.78
C VAL A 521 -2.14 -23.69 34.54
N ALA A 522 -2.10 -23.36 35.83
CA ALA A 522 -1.31 -24.03 36.86
C ALA A 522 -1.69 -23.43 38.22
N GLN A 523 -2.81 -23.88 38.77
CA GLN A 523 -2.98 -24.23 40.18
C GLN A 523 -4.30 -24.97 40.36
#